data_AF-A0A8D0PMB7-F1
#
_entry.id   AF-A0A8D0PMB7-F1
#
_cell.length_a   1.000
_cell.length_b   1.000
_cell.length_c   1.000
_cell.angle_alpha   90.00
_cell.angle_beta   90.00
_cell.angle_gamma   90.00
#
_symmetry.space_group_name_H-M   'P 1'
#
loop_
_entity.id
_entity.type
_entity.pdbx_description
1 polymer ?
#
loop_
_entity_poly.entity_id
_entity_poly.type
_entity_poly.pdbx_seq_one_letter_code
_entity_poly.pdbx_strand_id
1 'polypeptide(L)'
;MAINTYLSIITLNVNGLNIPIKRHRVADWIKKQKSSICCLQETHLRAKDTYRLNVRGWEKIFYASGQDRKTGVALLISDKTDFKTKAIKKDKEGHYLMVKGSIQEEDITIINIYTPNIGAPRYIQQILTDTKGEIDGNTVIVGDFSKNAGGDVEKRVPSFTIGGNINGIIPRENSIAIPQKSKYRTNI
;
A
#
# COMPACT_ATOMS: atom_id res chain seq x y z
N MET A 1 16.71 10.70 22.42
CA MET A 1 15.83 11.01 21.27
C MET A 1 14.94 9.80 21.06
N ALA A 2 13.62 9.95 21.14
CA ALA A 2 12.70 8.83 20.93
C ALA A 2 12.74 8.41 19.46
N ILE A 3 13.26 7.21 19.19
CA ILE A 3 13.20 6.60 17.87
C ILE A 3 11.74 6.25 17.66
N ASN A 4 11.07 6.88 16.70
CA ASN A 4 9.71 6.51 16.36
C ASN A 4 9.75 5.12 15.70
N THR A 5 9.52 4.07 16.48
CA THR A 5 9.48 2.66 16.04
C THR A 5 8.21 2.30 15.29
N TYR A 6 7.30 3.25 15.08
CA TYR A 6 6.00 3.00 14.44
C TYR A 6 6.04 3.40 12.97
N LEU A 7 5.97 2.41 12.09
CA LEU A 7 5.75 2.61 10.66
C LEU A 7 4.27 2.90 10.41
N SER A 8 3.94 4.15 10.08
CA SER A 8 2.57 4.54 9.73
C SER A 8 2.35 4.50 8.22
N ILE A 9 1.38 3.70 7.79
CA ILE A 9 0.97 3.58 6.38
C ILE A 9 -0.45 4.15 6.24
N ILE A 10 -0.66 5.04 5.28
CA ILE A 10 -1.98 5.55 4.91
C ILE A 10 -2.34 5.09 3.49
N THR A 11 -3.63 4.86 3.25
CA THR A 11 -4.17 4.52 1.93
C THR A 11 -5.31 5.48 1.55
N LEU A 12 -5.35 5.92 0.30
CA LEU A 12 -6.34 6.88 -0.19
C LEU A 12 -6.66 6.65 -1.67
N ASN A 13 -7.93 6.34 -1.96
CA ASN A 13 -8.46 6.47 -3.32
C ASN A 13 -8.63 7.96 -3.64
N VAL A 14 -7.89 8.45 -4.64
CA VAL A 14 -7.89 9.87 -5.00
C VAL A 14 -8.88 10.20 -6.11
N ASN A 15 -9.49 9.22 -6.79
CA ASN A 15 -10.43 9.42 -7.91
C ASN A 15 -9.95 10.48 -8.93
N GLY A 16 -8.72 10.31 -9.41
CA GLY A 16 -8.07 11.12 -10.43
C GLY A 16 -7.27 12.31 -9.91
N LEU A 17 -6.06 12.44 -10.44
CA LEU A 17 -5.09 13.52 -10.17
C LEU A 17 -4.77 14.36 -11.43
N ASN A 18 -5.59 14.29 -12.47
CA ASN A 18 -5.38 15.09 -13.69
C ASN A 18 -5.58 16.60 -13.46
N ILE A 19 -6.45 16.98 -12.51
CA ILE A 19 -6.75 18.38 -12.18
C ILE A 19 -5.64 18.96 -11.27
N PRO A 20 -4.96 20.07 -11.66
CA PRO A 20 -3.87 20.66 -10.88
C PRO A 20 -4.26 21.06 -9.45
N ILE A 21 -5.43 21.69 -9.28
CA ILE A 21 -5.94 22.12 -7.96
C ILE A 21 -6.10 20.92 -7.03
N LYS A 22 -6.63 19.81 -7.55
CA LYS A 22 -6.81 18.58 -6.78
C LYS A 22 -5.47 17.97 -6.38
N ARG A 23 -4.47 17.97 -7.28
CA ARG A 23 -3.09 17.53 -6.93
C ARG A 23 -2.51 18.33 -5.78
N HIS A 24 -2.65 19.66 -5.81
CA HIS A 24 -2.13 20.50 -4.74
C HIS A 24 -2.80 20.20 -3.40
N ARG A 25 -4.13 20.05 -3.39
CA ARG A 25 -4.90 19.68 -2.19
C ARG A 25 -4.49 18.32 -1.62
N VAL A 26 -4.31 17.32 -2.47
CA VAL A 26 -3.86 15.98 -2.07
C VAL A 26 -2.43 16.05 -1.51
N ALA A 27 -1.52 16.76 -2.17
CA ALA A 27 -0.16 16.96 -1.67
C ALA A 27 -0.14 17.65 -0.30
N ASP A 28 -0.95 18.69 -0.10
CA ASP A 28 -1.09 19.37 1.19
C ASP A 28 -1.69 18.47 2.27
N TRP A 29 -2.67 17.64 1.90
CA TRP A 29 -3.25 16.67 2.82
C TRP A 29 -2.22 15.62 3.25
N ILE A 30 -1.43 15.08 2.32
CA ILE A 30 -0.35 14.11 2.60
C ILE A 30 0.70 14.74 3.53
N LYS A 31 1.14 15.98 3.28
CA LYS A 31 2.12 16.69 4.12
C LYS A 31 1.64 16.88 5.56
N LYS A 32 0.33 17.07 5.76
CA LYS A 32 -0.28 17.21 7.10
C LYS A 32 -0.33 15.88 7.83
N GLN A 33 -0.26 14.74 7.12
CA GLN A 33 -0.17 13.44 7.75
C GLN A 33 1.24 13.23 8.32
N LYS A 34 1.32 12.64 9.52
CA LYS A 34 2.59 12.23 10.14
C LYS A 34 2.97 10.79 9.75
N SER A 35 2.56 10.35 8.56
CA SER A 35 2.74 8.99 8.06
C SER A 35 4.11 8.78 7.43
N SER A 36 4.59 7.54 7.44
CA SER A 36 5.84 7.11 6.81
C SER A 36 5.65 6.73 5.34
N ILE A 37 4.52 6.10 5.01
CA ILE A 37 4.18 5.61 3.67
C ILE A 37 2.76 6.04 3.32
N CYS A 38 2.53 6.43 2.07
CA CYS A 38 1.23 6.79 1.53
C CYS A 38 0.95 6.02 0.22
N CYS A 39 -0.19 5.33 0.18
CA CYS A 39 -0.62 4.53 -0.96
C CYS A 39 -1.82 5.23 -1.60
N LEU A 40 -1.74 5.52 -2.89
CA LEU A 40 -2.81 6.16 -3.64
C LEU A 40 -3.38 5.21 -4.68
N GLN A 41 -4.71 5.21 -4.85
CA GLN A 41 -5.43 4.46 -5.88
C GLN A 41 -6.22 5.41 -6.80
N GLU A 42 -6.58 4.96 -8.00
CA GLU A 42 -7.26 5.78 -9.01
C GLU A 42 -6.53 7.08 -9.36
N THR A 43 -5.21 7.06 -9.50
CA THR A 43 -4.47 8.29 -9.82
C THR A 43 -4.85 8.88 -11.18
N HIS A 44 -5.28 8.05 -12.13
CA HIS A 44 -5.65 8.41 -13.51
C HIS A 44 -4.53 9.16 -14.27
N LEU A 45 -3.30 9.12 -13.77
CA LEU A 45 -2.13 9.71 -14.40
C LEU A 45 -1.61 8.75 -15.45
N ARG A 46 -1.28 9.26 -16.64
CA ARG A 46 -0.55 8.49 -17.64
C ARG A 46 0.88 8.29 -17.18
N ALA A 47 1.55 7.25 -17.67
CA ALA A 47 2.97 7.00 -17.41
C ALA A 47 3.84 8.27 -17.59
N LYS A 48 3.59 9.01 -18.68
CA LYS A 48 4.30 10.26 -19.00
C LYS A 48 3.97 11.45 -18.08
N ASP A 49 2.85 11.40 -17.36
CA ASP A 49 2.33 12.48 -16.52
C ASP A 49 2.59 12.23 -15.02
N THR A 50 3.26 11.12 -14.66
CA THR A 50 3.57 10.73 -13.28
C THR A 50 4.41 11.77 -12.52
N TYR A 51 5.32 12.47 -13.22
CA TYR A 51 6.14 13.56 -12.66
C TYR A 51 5.31 14.72 -12.08
N ARG A 52 4.03 14.82 -12.45
CA ARG A 52 3.14 15.91 -12.00
C ARG A 52 2.65 15.74 -10.57
N LEU A 53 2.72 14.53 -10.02
CA LEU A 53 2.48 14.31 -8.59
C LEU A 53 3.83 14.44 -7.87
N ASN A 54 4.00 15.59 -7.23
CA ASN A 54 5.17 15.90 -6.41
C ASN A 54 4.69 16.41 -5.05
N VAL A 55 5.23 15.84 -3.98
CA VAL A 55 4.92 16.19 -2.60
C VAL A 55 6.24 16.45 -1.87
N ARG A 56 6.45 17.69 -1.42
CA ARG A 56 7.65 18.05 -0.65
C ARG A 56 7.75 17.20 0.62
N GLY A 57 8.91 16.60 0.88
CA GLY A 57 9.13 15.68 2.02
C GLY A 57 8.84 14.20 1.70
N TRP A 58 8.58 13.89 0.42
CA TRP A 58 8.22 12.57 -0.11
C TRP A 58 8.83 12.37 -1.49
N GLU A 59 10.16 12.32 -1.57
CA GLU A 59 10.92 12.22 -2.82
C GLU A 59 10.79 10.83 -3.47
N LYS A 60 10.65 9.78 -2.66
CA LYS A 60 10.51 8.41 -3.13
C LYS A 60 9.06 8.16 -3.54
N ILE A 61 8.77 8.34 -4.83
CA ILE A 61 7.44 8.03 -5.38
C ILE A 61 7.55 6.97 -6.47
N PHE A 62 6.76 5.92 -6.31
CA PHE A 62 6.64 4.82 -7.25
C PHE A 62 5.24 4.80 -7.85
N TYR A 63 5.14 4.43 -9.13
CA TYR A 63 3.89 4.43 -9.88
C TYR A 63 3.73 3.17 -10.69
N ALA A 64 2.49 2.70 -10.80
CA ALA A 64 2.02 1.83 -11.88
C ALA A 64 0.79 2.50 -12.51
N SER A 65 0.77 2.62 -13.83
CA SER A 65 -0.28 3.31 -14.58
C SER A 65 -0.63 2.53 -15.83
N GLY A 66 -1.92 2.36 -16.09
CA GLY A 66 -2.41 1.79 -17.33
C GLY A 66 -2.24 2.71 -18.52
N GLN A 67 -2.49 2.19 -19.72
CA GLN A 67 -2.53 2.98 -20.96
C GLN A 67 -3.77 3.87 -21.02
N ASP A 68 -4.88 3.41 -20.45
CA ASP A 68 -6.10 4.18 -20.31
C ASP A 68 -6.03 5.08 -19.07
N ARG A 69 -6.59 6.30 -19.14
CA ARG A 69 -6.59 7.28 -18.02
C ARG A 69 -7.52 6.89 -16.86
N LYS A 70 -7.71 5.59 -16.62
CA LYS A 70 -8.70 5.06 -15.67
C LYS A 70 -8.07 4.28 -14.53
N THR A 71 -6.86 3.77 -14.71
CA THR A 71 -6.21 2.93 -13.71
C THR A 71 -4.84 3.50 -13.37
N GLY A 72 -4.52 3.52 -12.08
CA GLY A 72 -3.15 3.76 -11.65
C GLY A 72 -3.03 3.85 -10.15
N VAL A 73 -1.98 3.25 -9.62
CA VAL A 73 -1.62 3.27 -8.21
C VAL A 73 -0.29 3.98 -8.01
N ALA A 74 -0.13 4.64 -6.87
CA ALA A 74 1.13 5.25 -6.45
C ALA A 74 1.49 4.85 -5.03
N LEU A 75 2.79 4.77 -4.76
CA LEU A 75 3.35 4.57 -3.43
C LEU A 75 4.35 5.69 -3.17
N LEU A 76 4.09 6.50 -2.15
CA LEU A 76 4.96 7.57 -1.68
C LEU A 76 5.59 7.12 -0.37
N ILE A 77 6.88 7.37 -0.21
CA ILE A 77 7.61 7.13 1.04
C ILE A 77 8.20 8.44 1.51
N SER A 78 7.97 8.78 2.79
CA SER A 78 8.46 10.03 3.37
C SER A 78 9.98 10.01 3.49
N ASP A 79 10.62 11.16 3.24
CA ASP A 79 12.07 11.33 3.35
C ASP A 79 12.59 11.08 4.77
N LYS A 80 11.71 11.16 5.77
CA LYS A 80 12.01 10.84 7.17
C LYS A 80 12.19 9.34 7.41
N THR A 81 11.76 8.50 6.48
CA THR A 81 11.87 7.04 6.58
C THR A 81 13.12 6.60 5.81
N ASP A 82 14.06 5.96 6.51
CA ASP A 82 15.25 5.35 5.89
C ASP A 82 14.89 4.04 5.16
N PHE A 83 14.00 4.16 4.18
CA PHE A 83 13.62 3.05 3.30
C PHE A 83 14.66 2.88 2.20
N LYS A 84 15.26 1.69 2.13
CA LYS A 84 16.18 1.29 1.07
C LYS A 84 15.45 0.38 0.11
N THR A 85 15.21 0.85 -1.11
CA THR A 85 14.51 0.07 -2.14
C THR A 85 15.40 -1.07 -2.65
N LYS A 86 14.85 -2.28 -2.71
CA LYS A 86 15.51 -3.48 -3.25
C LYS A 86 14.95 -3.90 -4.60
N ALA A 87 13.62 -3.94 -4.73
CA ALA A 87 12.96 -4.35 -5.96
C ALA A 87 11.63 -3.62 -6.14
N ILE A 88 11.22 -3.43 -7.39
CA ILE A 88 9.95 -2.81 -7.74
C ILE A 88 9.32 -3.65 -8.84
N LYS A 89 8.10 -4.13 -8.61
CA LYS A 89 7.28 -4.83 -9.60
C LYS A 89 6.02 -4.01 -9.86
N LYS A 90 5.82 -3.64 -11.12
CA LYS A 90 4.73 -2.76 -11.57
C LYS A 90 3.83 -3.55 -12.48
N ASP A 91 2.53 -3.43 -12.25
CA ASP A 91 1.57 -3.90 -13.21
C ASP A 91 1.55 -3.01 -14.47
N LYS A 92 1.38 -3.64 -15.63
CA LYS A 92 1.30 -2.96 -16.93
C LYS A 92 -0.02 -2.22 -17.09
N GLU A 93 -1.09 -2.74 -16.49
CA GLU A 93 -2.43 -2.15 -16.53
C GLU A 93 -2.65 -1.13 -15.39
N GLY A 94 -1.71 -1.04 -14.45
CA GLY A 94 -1.71 -0.07 -13.35
C GLY A 94 -2.55 -0.50 -12.14
N HIS A 95 -2.97 -1.75 -12.06
CA HIS A 95 -3.80 -2.29 -10.99
C HIS A 95 -3.03 -2.59 -9.72
N TYR A 96 -1.73 -2.87 -9.80
CA TYR A 96 -0.93 -3.01 -8.58
C TYR A 96 0.50 -2.50 -8.75
N LEU A 97 1.09 -2.21 -7.59
CA LEU A 97 2.47 -1.81 -7.44
C LEU A 97 3.02 -2.51 -6.20
N MET A 98 4.08 -3.29 -6.40
CA MET A 98 4.84 -3.93 -5.34
C MET A 98 6.20 -3.25 -5.22
N VAL A 99 6.55 -2.84 -4.01
CA VAL A 99 7.86 -2.27 -3.68
C VAL A 99 8.45 -3.06 -2.53
N LYS A 100 9.57 -3.69 -2.78
CA LYS A 100 10.40 -4.35 -1.78
C LYS A 100 11.50 -3.42 -1.33
N GLY A 101 11.77 -3.40 -0.04
CA GLY A 101 12.88 -2.67 0.52
C GLY A 101 13.20 -3.11 1.92
N SER A 102 13.97 -2.30 2.62
CA SER A 102 14.26 -2.50 4.03
C SER A 102 14.17 -1.19 4.80
N ILE A 103 13.75 -1.27 6.05
CA ILE A 103 13.75 -0.16 7.02
C ILE A 103 14.48 -0.69 8.25
N GLN A 104 15.54 0.02 8.70
CA GLN A 104 16.34 -0.44 9.86
C GLN A 104 16.82 -1.90 9.72
N GLU A 105 17.24 -2.29 8.51
CA GLU A 105 17.71 -3.65 8.17
C GLU A 105 16.63 -4.75 8.17
N GLU A 106 15.39 -4.42 8.51
CA GLU A 106 14.25 -5.33 8.36
C GLU A 106 13.65 -5.22 6.96
N ASP A 107 13.55 -6.35 6.28
CA ASP A 107 12.95 -6.43 4.95
C ASP A 107 11.44 -6.26 5.04
N ILE A 108 10.90 -5.42 4.16
CA ILE A 108 9.47 -5.13 4.05
C ILE A 108 9.06 -5.11 2.57
N THR A 109 7.91 -5.72 2.29
CA THR A 109 7.28 -5.67 0.97
C THR A 109 5.96 -4.94 1.08
N ILE A 110 5.74 -3.92 0.25
CA ILE A 110 4.47 -3.17 0.23
C ILE A 110 3.81 -3.40 -1.13
N ILE A 111 2.58 -3.92 -1.12
CA ILE A 111 1.77 -4.15 -2.32
C ILE A 111 0.55 -3.24 -2.26
N ASN A 112 0.51 -2.24 -3.14
CA ASN A 112 -0.66 -1.38 -3.33
C ASN A 112 -1.51 -1.90 -4.50
N ILE A 113 -2.77 -2.24 -4.23
CA ILE A 113 -3.72 -2.85 -5.17
C ILE A 113 -4.91 -1.92 -5.41
N TYR A 114 -5.35 -1.83 -6.66
CA TYR A 114 -6.61 -1.24 -7.08
C TYR A 114 -7.26 -2.12 -8.15
N THR A 115 -8.48 -2.58 -7.90
CA THR A 115 -9.20 -3.45 -8.84
C THR A 115 -10.47 -2.77 -9.38
N PRO A 116 -10.77 -2.91 -10.68
CA PRO A 116 -12.06 -2.46 -11.23
C PRO A 116 -13.23 -3.16 -10.53
N ASN A 117 -14.34 -2.45 -10.36
CA ASN A 117 -15.53 -2.96 -9.66
C ASN A 117 -16.14 -4.25 -10.26
N ILE A 118 -15.84 -4.55 -11.54
CA ILE A 118 -16.35 -5.72 -12.23
C ILE A 118 -15.32 -6.86 -12.10
N GLY A 119 -15.71 -7.96 -11.44
CA GLY A 119 -14.83 -9.11 -11.27
C GLY A 119 -13.71 -8.94 -10.25
N ALA A 120 -13.79 -7.90 -9.40
CA ALA A 120 -12.77 -7.57 -8.39
C ALA A 120 -12.26 -8.78 -7.58
N PRO A 121 -13.10 -9.69 -7.04
CA PRO A 121 -12.60 -10.84 -6.27
C PRO A 121 -11.69 -11.76 -7.06
N ARG A 122 -12.02 -12.03 -8.34
CA ARG A 122 -11.19 -12.86 -9.22
C ARG A 122 -9.87 -12.18 -9.54
N TYR A 123 -9.90 -10.86 -9.78
CA TYR A 123 -8.71 -10.09 -10.10
C TYR A 123 -7.76 -9.99 -8.90
N ILE A 124 -8.29 -9.78 -7.69
CA ILE A 124 -7.51 -9.79 -6.44
C ILE A 124 -6.86 -11.17 -6.25
N GLN A 125 -7.63 -12.26 -6.39
CA GLN A 125 -7.09 -13.62 -6.28
C GLN A 125 -5.98 -13.89 -7.30
N GLN A 126 -6.13 -13.39 -8.52
CA GLN A 126 -5.11 -13.52 -9.56
C GLN A 126 -3.84 -12.75 -9.19
N ILE A 127 -3.95 -11.49 -8.76
CA ILE A 127 -2.79 -10.70 -8.28
C ILE A 127 -2.10 -11.43 -7.12
N LEU A 128 -2.86 -11.91 -6.13
CA LEU A 128 -2.31 -12.63 -4.98
C LEU A 128 -1.63 -13.94 -5.39
N THR A 129 -2.16 -14.63 -6.41
CA THR A 129 -1.55 -15.86 -6.95
C THR A 129 -0.25 -15.54 -7.69
N ASP A 130 -0.25 -14.52 -8.55
CA ASP A 130 0.91 -14.07 -9.33
C ASP A 130 2.01 -13.46 -8.45
N THR A 131 1.65 -13.00 -7.25
CA THR A 131 2.57 -12.45 -6.26
C THR A 131 2.89 -13.41 -5.12
N LYS A 132 2.33 -14.63 -5.11
CA LYS A 132 2.46 -15.60 -4.01
C LYS A 132 3.91 -15.96 -3.68
N GLY A 133 4.77 -16.12 -4.68
CA GLY A 133 6.19 -16.41 -4.48
C GLY A 133 6.99 -15.22 -3.94
N GLU A 134 6.42 -14.02 -3.98
CA GLU A 134 7.04 -12.78 -3.53
C GLU A 134 6.52 -12.32 -2.16
N ILE A 135 5.39 -12.87 -1.71
CA ILE A 135 4.77 -12.58 -0.41
C ILE A 135 5.45 -13.40 0.69
N ASP A 136 5.90 -12.70 1.72
CA ASP A 136 6.55 -13.24 2.92
C ASP A 136 5.87 -12.72 4.21
N GLY A 137 6.45 -13.05 5.37
CA GLY A 137 5.93 -12.64 6.67
C GLY A 137 5.93 -11.12 6.93
N ASN A 138 6.67 -10.34 6.14
CA ASN A 138 6.82 -8.89 6.29
C ASN A 138 6.15 -8.13 5.13
N THR A 139 5.20 -8.78 4.46
CA THR A 139 4.46 -8.18 3.35
C THR A 139 3.19 -7.48 3.83
N VAL A 140 3.04 -6.20 3.47
CA VAL A 140 1.86 -5.39 3.70
C VAL A 140 1.11 -5.21 2.39
N ILE A 141 -0.14 -5.70 2.34
CA ILE A 141 -1.03 -5.50 1.20
C ILE A 141 -2.07 -4.45 1.55
N VAL A 142 -2.15 -3.42 0.72
CA VAL A 142 -3.09 -2.30 0.87
C VAL A 142 -3.84 -2.11 -0.44
N GLY A 143 -5.05 -1.57 -0.37
CA GLY A 143 -5.80 -1.30 -1.59
C GLY A 143 -7.22 -0.84 -1.34
N ASP A 144 -7.90 -0.49 -2.43
CA ASP A 144 -9.34 -0.27 -2.46
C ASP A 144 -10.02 -1.54 -2.99
N PHE A 145 -10.55 -2.34 -2.05
CA PHE A 145 -11.27 -3.57 -2.34
C PHE A 145 -12.77 -3.26 -2.30
N SER A 146 -13.35 -2.92 -3.46
CA SER A 146 -14.74 -2.48 -3.52
C SER A 146 -15.75 -3.60 -3.19
N LYS A 147 -16.93 -3.17 -2.68
CA LYS A 147 -17.90 -3.93 -1.87
C LYS A 147 -18.69 -5.09 -2.52
N ASN A 148 -18.42 -5.49 -3.76
CA ASN A 148 -19.13 -6.62 -4.39
C ASN A 148 -18.51 -8.00 -4.12
N ALA A 149 -17.60 -8.10 -3.15
CA ALA A 149 -17.20 -9.38 -2.54
C ALA A 149 -18.33 -9.91 -1.61
N GLY A 150 -19.53 -10.07 -2.16
CA GLY A 150 -20.67 -10.70 -1.50
C GLY A 150 -20.44 -12.21 -1.44
N GLY A 151 -19.97 -12.66 -0.27
CA GLY A 151 -19.61 -14.03 0.06
C GLY A 151 -18.33 -14.02 0.92
N ASP A 152 -18.50 -13.81 2.22
CA ASP A 152 -17.49 -13.94 3.29
C ASP A 152 -16.38 -12.88 3.44
N VAL A 153 -16.49 -11.71 2.80
CA VAL A 153 -15.54 -10.59 3.02
C VAL A 153 -16.28 -9.30 3.36
N GLU A 154 -17.07 -9.32 4.43
CA GLU A 154 -17.60 -8.10 5.04
C GLU A 154 -17.15 -7.97 6.49
N LYS A 155 -16.19 -7.08 6.72
CA LYS A 155 -16.21 -6.14 7.85
C LYS A 155 -15.40 -4.90 7.47
N ARG A 156 -16.14 -3.84 7.12
CA ARG A 156 -15.81 -2.41 7.10
C ARG A 156 -14.30 -2.08 7.12
N VAL A 157 -13.79 -1.47 6.05
CA VAL A 157 -12.45 -0.88 5.97
C VAL A 157 -12.55 0.61 6.34
N PRO A 158 -12.40 1.03 7.62
CA PRO A 158 -12.04 2.41 7.91
C PRO A 158 -10.58 2.64 7.48
N SER A 159 -10.21 3.90 7.29
CA SER A 159 -8.82 4.34 7.16
C SER A 159 -7.91 3.60 8.15
N PHE A 160 -7.05 2.71 7.65
CA PHE A 160 -6.10 2.00 8.49
C PHE A 160 -4.90 2.90 8.79
N THR A 161 -4.65 3.15 10.07
CA THR A 161 -3.34 3.57 10.59
C THR A 161 -2.75 2.35 11.29
N ILE A 162 -1.77 1.68 10.71
CA ILE A 162 -0.99 0.68 11.46
C ILE A 162 -0.06 1.49 12.38
N GLY A 163 -0.42 1.57 13.66
CA GLY A 163 0.47 1.98 14.74
C GLY A 163 0.64 0.79 15.67
N GLY A 164 1.70 0.01 15.49
CA GLY A 164 2.06 -1.11 16.37
C GLY A 164 3.56 -1.11 16.69
N ASN A 165 3.88 -1.32 17.97
CA ASN A 165 5.24 -1.49 18.45
C ASN A 165 5.70 -2.90 18.05
N ILE A 166 6.94 -3.04 17.61
CA ILE A 166 7.51 -4.26 17.01
C ILE A 166 7.48 -5.53 17.91
N ASN A 167 6.92 -5.47 19.12
CA ASN A 167 6.99 -6.56 20.11
C ASN A 167 5.64 -7.03 20.70
N GLY A 168 4.50 -6.81 20.05
CA GLY A 168 3.24 -7.34 20.57
C GLY A 168 2.05 -7.13 19.65
N ILE A 169 1.81 -8.08 18.75
CA ILE A 169 0.69 -8.04 17.81
C ILE A 169 -0.46 -8.86 18.39
N ILE A 170 -1.39 -8.19 19.08
CA ILE A 170 -2.80 -8.59 19.15
C ILE A 170 -3.63 -7.39 18.72
N PRO A 171 -4.22 -7.39 17.52
CA PRO A 171 -5.12 -6.33 17.11
C PRO A 171 -6.56 -6.65 17.49
N ARG A 172 -7.26 -5.69 18.12
CA ARG A 172 -8.72 -5.68 18.14
C ARG A 172 -9.24 -4.89 16.95
N GLU A 173 -10.06 -5.62 16.20
CA GLU A 173 -11.06 -5.22 15.22
C GLU A 173 -10.56 -4.78 13.83
N ASN A 174 -10.84 -5.69 12.88
CA ASN A 174 -10.79 -5.58 11.41
C ASN A 174 -9.44 -5.84 10.72
N SER A 175 -8.51 -6.51 11.41
CA SER A 175 -7.33 -7.12 10.76
C SER A 175 -7.70 -8.46 10.13
N ILE A 176 -7.50 -8.62 8.81
CA ILE A 176 -7.24 -9.95 8.26
C ILE A 176 -5.77 -10.24 8.57
N ALA A 177 -5.55 -11.02 9.62
CA ALA A 177 -4.28 -11.66 9.95
C ALA A 177 -4.52 -13.16 9.99
N ILE A 178 -3.82 -13.96 9.17
CA ILE A 178 -3.76 -15.42 9.33
C ILE A 178 -2.43 -15.94 8.71
N PRO A 179 -1.74 -16.95 9.27
CA PRO A 179 -1.14 -17.05 10.60
C PRO A 179 0.38 -17.38 10.55
N GLN A 180 1.12 -17.07 11.62
CA GLN A 180 2.44 -17.67 11.89
C GLN A 180 2.27 -19.09 12.48
N LYS A 181 3.02 -20.07 11.96
CA LYS A 181 3.15 -21.41 12.54
C LYS A 181 3.88 -21.31 13.89
N SER A 182 3.26 -21.70 14.99
CA SER A 182 4.00 -21.98 16.22
C SER A 182 4.42 -23.46 16.24
N LYS A 183 5.74 -23.68 16.17
CA LYS A 183 6.37 -24.87 16.73
C LYS A 183 6.30 -24.72 18.25
N TYR A 184 5.57 -25.59 18.94
CA TYR A 184 5.90 -25.91 20.32
C TYR A 184 6.61 -27.25 20.35
N ARG A 185 7.87 -27.20 20.79
CA ARG A 185 8.62 -28.34 21.29
C ARG A 185 9.02 -27.95 22.71
N THR A 186 8.42 -28.59 23.71
CA THR A 186 9.08 -28.78 25.01
C THR A 186 8.66 -30.14 25.56
N ASN A 187 9.68 -30.93 25.90
CA ASN A 187 9.59 -32.20 26.60
C ASN A 187 9.03 -32.01 28.02
N ILE A 188 8.20 -32.95 28.47
CA ILE A 188 8.50 -33.83 29.62
C ILE A 188 8.00 -35.23 29.24
#